data_AF-A0A804QFS6-F1
#
_entry.id   AF-A0A804QFS6-F1
#
_cell.length_a   1.000
_cell.length_b   1.000
_cell.length_c   1.000
_cell.angle_alpha   90.00
_cell.angle_beta   90.00
_cell.angle_gamma   90.00
#
_symmetry.space_group_name_H-M   'P 1'
#
loop_
_entity.id
_entity.type
_entity.pdbx_description
1 polymer ?
#
loop_
_entity_poly.entity_id
_entity_poly.type
_entity_poly.pdbx_seq_one_letter_code
_entity_poly.pdbx_strand_id
1 'polypeptide(L)'
;MGRLAAALAAVAVLCVTLAAGAEVVDEFGGGASFIFGDSLVDAGNNNYIPTLSRANMTPNGIDFAASGGAPTGRFTNGRTIADIIGEMLGQADYSPPFLAPNATGGAILNGVNYASGGGGILNATGKVFVNRIGMDVQVDYFNVTRGQLDALLGRDRAREFLRRKAIFSVTVGSNDFLNNYLMPVLSTGTRIRESPDAFVDDLIFHLRDQLTVYDYTYMHACMAIACGRVLMSCIYIDACRGCTRWTRASSWWPTWGRWAASRTRRPSTEWARTSA
;
A
#
# COMPACT_ATOMS: atom_id res chain seq x y z
N MET A 1 11.37 -66.43 5.23
CA MET A 1 10.75 -65.29 5.96
C MET A 1 11.69 -64.10 6.13
N GLY A 2 13.00 -64.27 6.35
CA GLY A 2 13.91 -63.14 6.64
C GLY A 2 14.11 -62.09 5.53
N ARG A 3 14.09 -62.47 4.26
CA ARG A 3 14.30 -61.54 3.13
C ARG A 3 13.16 -60.55 2.92
N LEU A 4 11.92 -60.98 3.19
CA LEU A 4 10.72 -60.15 3.05
C LEU A 4 10.64 -59.11 4.18
N ALA A 5 11.01 -59.51 5.40
CA ALA A 5 11.09 -58.60 6.56
C ALA A 5 12.16 -57.52 6.36
N ALA A 6 13.33 -57.89 5.81
CA ALA A 6 14.40 -56.93 5.51
C ALA A 6 13.99 -55.92 4.43
N ALA A 7 13.28 -56.35 3.38
CA ALA A 7 12.78 -55.47 2.34
C ALA A 7 11.72 -54.50 2.86
N LEU A 8 10.80 -54.96 3.70
CA LEU A 8 9.77 -54.11 4.33
C LEU A 8 10.39 -53.09 5.29
N ALA A 9 11.41 -53.48 6.06
CA ALA A 9 12.15 -52.57 6.93
C ALA A 9 12.89 -51.48 6.13
N ALA A 10 13.54 -51.84 5.01
CA ALA A 10 14.23 -50.89 4.15
C ALA A 10 13.26 -49.88 3.49
N VAL A 11 12.09 -50.34 3.04
CA VAL A 11 11.04 -49.46 2.49
C VAL A 11 10.47 -48.54 3.57
N ALA A 12 10.24 -49.04 4.78
CA ALA A 12 9.77 -48.22 5.90
C ALA A 12 10.78 -47.13 6.28
N VAL A 13 12.07 -47.46 6.34
CA VAL A 13 13.15 -46.49 6.60
C VAL A 13 13.23 -45.45 5.47
N LEU A 14 13.14 -45.87 4.21
CA LEU A 14 13.13 -44.96 3.06
C LEU A 14 11.92 -44.00 3.09
N CYS A 15 10.74 -44.51 3.42
CA CYS A 15 9.53 -43.70 3.59
C CYS A 15 9.65 -42.72 4.77
N VAL A 16 10.28 -43.11 5.88
CA VAL A 16 10.52 -42.21 7.02
C VAL A 16 11.54 -41.13 6.66
N THR A 17 12.57 -41.45 5.88
CA THR A 17 13.54 -40.44 5.39
C THR A 17 12.96 -39.49 4.33
N LEU A 18 11.96 -39.92 3.57
CA LEU A 18 11.24 -39.07 2.62
C LEU A 18 10.12 -38.25 3.29
N ALA A 19 9.53 -38.77 4.38
CA ALA A 19 8.51 -38.09 5.18
C ALA A 19 9.11 -37.10 6.19
N ALA A 20 10.38 -37.27 6.56
CA ALA A 20 11.22 -36.19 7.07
C ALA A 20 11.53 -35.24 5.90
N GLY A 21 10.48 -34.60 5.37
CA GLY A 21 10.63 -33.47 4.47
C GLY A 21 11.60 -32.51 5.13
N ALA A 22 12.58 -32.04 4.36
CA ALA A 22 13.38 -30.91 4.79
C ALA A 22 12.38 -29.83 5.23
N GLU A 23 12.34 -29.53 6.53
CA GLU A 23 11.75 -28.27 6.95
C GLU A 23 12.52 -27.24 6.14
N VAL A 24 11.83 -26.58 5.21
CA VAL A 24 12.37 -25.41 4.54
C VAL A 24 12.52 -24.42 5.68
N VAL A 25 13.69 -24.40 6.29
CA VAL A 25 14.04 -23.42 7.31
C VAL A 25 13.83 -22.10 6.60
N ASP A 26 12.82 -21.38 7.05
CA ASP A 26 12.45 -20.13 6.45
C ASP A 26 13.55 -19.12 6.76
N GLU A 27 14.54 -19.06 5.88
CA GLU A 27 15.78 -18.33 6.10
C GLU A 27 15.55 -16.83 6.35
N PHE A 28 14.40 -16.29 5.95
CA PHE A 28 14.04 -14.89 6.12
C PHE A 28 12.92 -14.64 7.16
N GLY A 29 12.34 -15.69 7.75
CA GLY A 29 11.15 -15.57 8.61
C GLY A 29 9.91 -15.11 7.83
N GLY A 30 9.05 -14.32 8.48
CA GLY A 30 7.79 -13.79 7.91
C GLY A 30 7.95 -13.07 6.56
N GLY A 31 6.83 -12.80 5.88
CA GLY A 31 6.82 -12.03 4.63
C GLY A 31 7.16 -10.55 4.84
N ALA A 32 7.51 -9.84 3.77
CA ALA A 32 7.84 -8.41 3.78
C ALA A 32 6.75 -7.60 3.08
N SER A 33 6.39 -6.44 3.62
CA SER A 33 5.32 -5.58 3.06
C SER A 33 5.88 -4.22 2.71
N PHE A 34 5.94 -3.90 1.41
CA PHE A 34 6.37 -2.61 0.90
C PHE A 34 5.15 -1.80 0.47
N ILE A 35 4.90 -0.70 1.16
CA ILE A 35 3.60 -0.03 1.15
C ILE A 35 3.74 1.37 0.57
N PHE A 36 2.99 1.64 -0.49
CA PHE A 36 2.90 2.93 -1.16
C PHE A 36 1.47 3.44 -1.04
N GLY A 37 1.29 4.74 -0.90
CA GLY A 37 -0.03 5.30 -0.88
C GLY A 37 -0.19 6.63 -0.17
N ASP A 38 -1.43 6.86 0.25
CA ASP A 38 -1.84 8.05 0.97
C ASP A 38 -2.15 7.78 2.46
N SER A 39 -2.89 8.69 3.09
CA SER A 39 -3.36 8.59 4.48
C SER A 39 -4.00 7.25 4.85
N LEU A 40 -4.60 6.52 3.90
CA LEU A 40 -5.27 5.25 4.17
C LEU A 40 -4.33 4.14 4.63
N VAL A 41 -3.04 4.26 4.32
CA VAL A 41 -2.01 3.29 4.67
C VAL A 41 -0.76 3.93 5.28
N ASP A 42 -0.75 5.24 5.54
CA ASP A 42 0.37 5.93 6.19
C ASP A 42 0.62 5.40 7.61
N ALA A 43 1.86 4.97 7.88
CA ALA A 43 2.30 4.48 9.19
C ALA A 43 2.91 5.58 10.08
N GLY A 44 3.03 6.81 9.59
CA GLY A 44 3.53 7.97 10.33
C GLY A 44 4.61 8.80 9.61
N ASN A 45 4.82 8.65 8.30
CA ASN A 45 5.84 9.43 7.57
C ASN A 45 5.60 10.94 7.71
N ASN A 46 4.34 11.37 7.75
CA ASN A 46 3.96 12.77 7.87
C ASN A 46 4.41 13.46 9.17
N ASN A 47 4.81 12.68 10.19
CA ASN A 47 5.38 13.23 11.42
C ASN A 47 6.78 13.80 11.23
N TYR A 48 7.48 13.38 10.17
CA TYR A 48 8.88 13.73 9.89
C TYR A 48 9.03 14.85 8.86
N ILE A 49 7.93 15.37 8.30
CA ILE A 49 7.94 16.47 7.32
C ILE A 49 7.05 17.63 7.77
N PRO A 50 7.36 18.89 7.42
CA PRO A 50 6.52 20.04 7.74
C PRO A 50 5.24 20.04 6.88
N THR A 51 4.17 19.44 7.40
CA THR A 51 2.88 19.27 6.70
C THR A 51 1.70 19.57 7.62
N LEU A 52 0.59 20.00 7.03
CA LEU A 52 -0.70 20.11 7.71
C LEU A 52 -1.46 18.77 7.78
N SER A 53 -1.05 17.77 6.99
CA SER A 53 -1.70 16.45 6.97
C SER A 53 -1.02 15.52 7.99
N ARG A 54 -1.33 15.65 9.28
CA ARG A 54 -0.78 14.78 10.33
C ARG A 54 -1.88 14.13 11.16
N ALA A 55 -1.66 12.86 11.52
CA ALA A 55 -2.54 12.08 12.39
C ALA A 55 -1.82 11.63 13.68
N ASN A 56 -0.99 12.50 14.25
CA ASN A 56 -0.23 12.27 15.48
C ASN A 56 -0.91 12.83 16.74
N MET A 57 -2.24 12.87 16.73
CA MET A 57 -3.06 13.35 17.85
C MET A 57 -4.22 12.37 18.07
N THR A 58 -4.63 12.24 19.33
CA THR A 58 -5.86 11.51 19.74
C THR A 58 -7.07 12.06 18.97
N PRO A 59 -7.99 11.22 18.48
CA PRO A 59 -8.18 9.79 18.77
C PRO A 59 -7.34 8.81 17.93
N ASN A 60 -6.45 9.28 17.06
CA ASN A 60 -5.64 8.36 16.25
C ASN A 60 -4.72 7.51 17.14
N GLY A 61 -4.63 6.21 16.84
CA GLY A 61 -3.80 5.26 17.57
C GLY A 61 -4.36 4.72 18.90
N ILE A 62 -5.52 5.18 19.40
CA ILE A 62 -6.07 4.75 20.71
C ILE A 62 -6.30 3.23 20.84
N ASP A 63 -6.61 2.56 19.72
CA ASP A 63 -6.84 1.11 19.64
C ASP A 63 -5.60 0.36 19.11
N PHE A 64 -4.48 1.05 18.88
CA PHE A 64 -3.26 0.45 18.36
C PHE A 64 -2.38 -0.08 19.51
N ALA A 65 -2.55 -1.36 19.82
CA ALA A 65 -1.87 -2.02 20.94
C ALA A 65 -0.33 -1.90 20.89
N ALA A 66 0.26 -1.94 19.69
CA ALA A 66 1.71 -1.89 19.51
C ALA A 66 2.35 -0.57 19.94
N SER A 67 1.60 0.53 19.95
CA SER A 67 2.04 1.82 20.50
C SER A 67 1.51 2.09 21.90
N GLY A 68 0.80 1.13 22.51
CA GLY A 68 0.12 1.33 23.79
C GLY A 68 -0.96 2.41 23.75
N GLY A 69 -1.58 2.63 22.58
CA GLY A 69 -2.57 3.69 22.40
C GLY A 69 -2.00 5.05 21.97
N ALA A 70 -0.67 5.19 21.86
CA ALA A 70 -0.03 6.45 21.47
C ALA A 70 -0.23 6.74 19.97
N PRO A 71 -0.53 8.00 19.57
CA PRO A 71 -0.67 8.36 18.17
C PRO A 71 0.64 8.17 17.39
N THR A 72 0.63 7.29 16.39
CA THR A 72 1.81 6.98 15.56
C THR A 72 1.84 7.78 14.25
N GLY A 73 0.76 8.49 13.90
CA GLY A 73 0.59 9.14 12.59
C GLY A 73 -0.28 8.35 11.61
N ARG A 74 -0.83 7.20 12.01
CA ARG A 74 -1.87 6.48 11.27
C ARG A 74 -3.20 7.25 11.30
N PHE A 75 -3.87 7.42 10.16
CA PHE A 75 -5.17 8.10 10.06
C PHE A 75 -6.33 7.19 10.48
N THR A 76 -6.18 6.50 11.61
CA THR A 76 -7.15 5.58 12.19
C THR A 76 -6.88 5.43 13.69
N ASN A 77 -7.85 4.93 14.44
CA ASN A 77 -7.67 4.60 15.84
C ASN A 77 -6.71 3.42 16.05
N GLY A 78 -6.55 2.52 15.08
CA GLY A 78 -5.82 1.27 15.26
C GLY A 78 -4.87 0.94 14.12
N ARG A 79 -4.96 -0.30 13.64
CA ARG A 79 -4.23 -0.82 12.49
C ARG A 79 -4.79 -0.25 11.18
N THR A 80 -3.91 0.04 10.23
CA THR A 80 -4.26 0.23 8.82
C THR A 80 -4.47 -1.13 8.15
N ILE A 81 -5.00 -1.14 6.92
CA ILE A 81 -5.08 -2.39 6.13
C ILE A 81 -3.70 -2.98 5.83
N ALA A 82 -2.67 -2.12 5.64
CA ALA A 82 -1.30 -2.55 5.44
C ALA A 82 -0.72 -3.29 6.66
N ASP A 83 -1.05 -2.83 7.87
CA ASP A 83 -0.65 -3.49 9.11
C ASP A 83 -1.28 -4.88 9.24
N ILE A 84 -2.57 -5.01 8.90
CA ILE A 84 -3.29 -6.30 8.92
C ILE A 84 -2.67 -7.27 7.91
N ILE A 85 -2.32 -6.79 6.71
CA ILE A 85 -1.61 -7.61 5.71
C ILE A 85 -0.26 -8.07 6.25
N GLY A 86 0.50 -7.19 6.91
CA GLY A 86 1.77 -7.53 7.54
C GLY A 86 1.64 -8.64 8.59
N GLU A 87 0.64 -8.55 9.46
CA GLU A 87 0.33 -9.61 10.44
C GLU A 87 -0.01 -10.95 9.75
N MET A 88 -0.81 -10.91 8.68
CA MET A 88 -1.18 -12.09 7.91
C MET A 88 0.03 -12.72 7.19
N LEU A 89 1.06 -11.93 6.90
CA LEU A 89 2.34 -12.41 6.36
C LEU A 89 3.26 -13.00 7.44
N GLY A 90 2.85 -13.00 8.72
CA GLY A 90 3.66 -13.50 9.82
C GLY A 90 4.82 -12.58 10.19
N GLN A 91 4.70 -11.27 9.93
CA GLN A 91 5.70 -10.29 10.34
C GLN A 91 5.81 -10.23 11.86
N ALA A 92 7.04 -10.23 12.36
CA ALA A 92 7.29 -10.04 13.79
C ALA A 92 6.96 -8.61 14.23
N ASP A 93 7.26 -7.63 13.38
CA ASP A 93 7.01 -6.21 13.60
C ASP A 93 6.35 -5.58 12.37
N TYR A 94 5.55 -4.53 12.60
CA TYR A 94 4.97 -3.75 11.51
C TYR A 94 6.04 -3.04 10.68
N SER A 95 5.80 -2.91 9.37
CA SER A 95 6.66 -2.14 8.47
C SER A 95 6.78 -0.68 8.96
N PRO A 96 7.99 -0.20 9.30
CA PRO A 96 8.17 1.16 9.82
C PRO A 96 7.92 2.20 8.73
N PRO A 97 7.49 3.44 9.09
CA PRO A 97 7.49 4.54 8.14
C PRO A 97 8.94 4.85 7.72
N PHE A 98 9.19 4.97 6.42
CA PHE A 98 10.53 5.16 5.84
C PHE A 98 11.33 6.29 6.50
N LEU A 99 10.68 7.38 6.88
CA LEU A 99 11.36 8.52 7.51
C LEU A 99 11.67 8.34 8.99
N ALA A 100 11.21 7.25 9.63
CA ALA A 100 11.56 6.99 11.01
C ALA A 100 13.02 6.53 11.15
N PRO A 101 13.72 6.95 12.22
CA PRO A 101 15.11 6.55 12.45
C PRO A 101 15.35 5.03 12.56
N ASN A 102 14.29 4.26 12.86
CA ASN A 102 14.35 2.81 12.98
C ASN A 102 14.03 2.06 11.67
N ALA A 103 13.76 2.75 10.56
CA ALA A 103 13.55 2.14 9.24
C ALA A 103 14.89 1.73 8.57
N THR A 104 15.67 0.90 9.25
CA THR A 104 17.01 0.45 8.80
C THR A 104 17.36 -0.93 9.37
N GLY A 105 18.46 -1.52 8.92
CA GLY A 105 19.00 -2.78 9.44
C GLY A 105 18.01 -3.95 9.29
N GLY A 106 17.83 -4.77 10.32
CA GLY A 106 16.90 -5.90 10.27
C GLY A 106 15.42 -5.49 10.09
N ALA A 107 15.04 -4.28 10.48
CA ALA A 107 13.63 -3.85 10.44
C ALA A 107 13.06 -3.80 9.01
N ILE A 108 13.89 -3.45 8.02
CA ILE A 108 13.45 -3.38 6.62
C ILE A 108 13.19 -4.76 6.00
N LEU A 109 13.54 -5.86 6.69
CA LEU A 109 13.20 -7.23 6.29
C LEU A 109 11.71 -7.54 6.53
N ASN A 110 10.99 -6.78 7.36
CA ASN A 110 9.53 -6.80 7.42
C ASN A 110 8.90 -5.89 6.34
N GLY A 111 9.71 -5.29 5.46
CA GLY A 111 9.30 -4.28 4.51
C GLY A 111 9.23 -2.88 5.13
N VAL A 112 8.75 -1.90 4.37
CA VAL A 112 8.78 -0.47 4.72
C VAL A 112 7.55 0.23 4.19
N ASN A 113 7.05 1.19 4.96
CA ASN A 113 5.93 2.03 4.58
C ASN A 113 6.39 3.40 4.06
N TYR A 114 6.10 3.67 2.79
CA TYR A 114 6.45 4.92 2.09
C TYR A 114 5.27 5.89 1.98
N ALA A 115 4.08 5.47 2.39
CA ALA A 115 2.85 6.23 2.20
C ALA A 115 2.84 7.54 2.99
N SER A 116 2.04 8.50 2.51
CA SER A 116 1.98 9.84 3.11
C SER A 116 0.60 10.45 3.01
N GLY A 117 0.07 10.92 4.14
CA GLY A 117 -1.15 11.74 4.19
C GLY A 117 -1.12 12.90 3.18
N GLY A 118 -2.16 13.01 2.36
CA GLY A 118 -2.27 14.04 1.31
C GLY A 118 -1.43 13.77 0.05
N GLY A 119 -0.64 12.70 0.01
CA GLY A 119 0.07 12.23 -1.17
C GLY A 119 -0.88 11.80 -2.30
N GLY A 120 -0.40 11.88 -3.53
CA GLY A 120 -1.15 11.50 -4.73
C GLY A 120 -0.23 11.03 -5.85
N ILE A 121 -0.83 10.59 -6.94
CA ILE A 121 -0.14 10.18 -8.16
C ILE A 121 0.53 11.41 -8.80
N LEU A 122 -0.21 12.51 -8.91
CA LEU A 122 0.28 13.72 -9.56
C LEU A 122 1.07 14.60 -8.59
N ASN A 123 2.18 15.18 -9.09
CA ASN A 123 2.96 16.16 -8.35
C ASN A 123 2.23 17.48 -8.05
N ALA A 124 1.04 17.71 -8.58
CA ALA A 124 0.18 18.83 -8.20
C ALA A 124 -0.69 18.52 -6.97
N THR A 125 -0.93 17.25 -6.69
CA THR A 125 -1.90 16.80 -5.68
C THR A 125 -1.49 17.17 -4.26
N GLY A 126 -2.44 17.57 -3.42
CA GLY A 126 -2.21 17.81 -2.00
C GLY A 126 -1.33 19.01 -1.66
N LYS A 127 -1.03 19.90 -2.61
CA LYS A 127 -0.23 21.13 -2.37
C LYS A 127 -0.79 22.02 -1.25
N VAL A 128 -2.09 21.96 -1.00
CA VAL A 128 -2.75 22.67 0.10
C VAL A 128 -2.25 22.27 1.49
N PHE A 129 -1.65 21.09 1.63
CA PHE A 129 -1.09 20.62 2.90
C PHE A 129 0.34 21.07 3.17
N VAL A 130 0.85 22.03 2.37
CA VAL A 130 2.23 22.55 2.38
C VAL A 130 3.24 21.53 1.88
N ASN A 131 3.31 20.36 2.52
CA ASN A 131 4.21 19.27 2.13
C ASN A 131 3.49 17.92 2.20
N ARG A 132 3.94 16.99 1.37
CA ARG A 132 3.43 15.62 1.22
C ARG A 132 4.39 14.82 0.35
N ILE A 133 4.43 13.52 0.55
CA ILE A 133 5.29 12.60 -0.20
C ILE A 133 4.44 12.06 -1.36
N GLY A 134 4.61 12.64 -2.54
CA GLY A 134 3.95 12.17 -3.77
C GLY A 134 4.53 10.85 -4.26
N MET A 135 3.81 10.16 -5.15
CA MET A 135 4.17 8.81 -5.57
C MET A 135 5.60 8.69 -6.13
N ASP A 136 6.07 9.67 -6.92
CA ASP A 136 7.47 9.71 -7.40
C ASP A 136 8.50 9.56 -6.27
N VAL A 137 8.31 10.33 -5.19
CA VAL A 137 9.22 10.33 -4.04
C VAL A 137 9.11 9.02 -3.26
N GLN A 138 7.93 8.42 -3.18
CA GLN A 138 7.75 7.12 -2.53
C GLN A 138 8.50 6.01 -3.29
N VAL A 139 8.50 6.06 -4.63
CA VAL A 139 9.27 5.14 -5.47
C VAL A 139 10.77 5.35 -5.27
N ASP A 140 11.24 6.60 -5.15
CA ASP A 140 12.64 6.90 -4.85
C ASP A 140 13.05 6.37 -3.46
N TYR A 141 12.18 6.47 -2.46
CA TYR A 141 12.42 5.88 -1.14
C TYR A 141 12.56 4.36 -1.19
N PHE A 142 11.74 3.68 -2.00
CA PHE A 142 11.93 2.25 -2.20
C PHE A 142 13.28 1.94 -2.85
N ASN A 143 13.73 2.75 -3.82
CA ASN A 143 15.04 2.57 -4.43
C ASN A 143 16.18 2.71 -3.39
N VAL A 144 16.04 3.61 -2.42
CA VAL A 144 16.97 3.69 -1.27
C VAL A 144 16.90 2.41 -0.42
N THR A 145 15.70 1.93 -0.06
CA THR A 145 15.54 0.67 0.69
C THR A 145 16.13 -0.53 -0.05
N ARG A 146 15.98 -0.59 -1.39
CA ARG A 146 16.60 -1.63 -2.22
C ARG A 146 18.13 -1.63 -2.08
N GLY A 147 18.75 -0.44 -2.12
CA GLY A 147 20.18 -0.30 -1.86
C GLY A 147 20.59 -0.79 -0.47
N GLN A 148 19.77 -0.54 0.55
CA GLN A 148 19.99 -1.05 1.91
C GLN A 148 19.85 -2.57 1.99
N LEU A 149 18.87 -3.17 1.32
CA LEU A 149 18.71 -4.62 1.23
C LEU A 149 19.91 -5.27 0.54
N ASP A 150 20.38 -4.69 -0.57
CA ASP A 150 21.58 -5.15 -1.27
C ASP A 150 22.82 -5.11 -0.38
N ALA A 151 22.97 -4.07 0.44
CA ALA A 151 24.06 -3.95 1.40
C ALA A 151 23.94 -4.96 2.56
N LEU A 152 22.73 -5.25 3.01
CA LEU A 152 22.46 -6.12 4.16
C LEU A 152 22.57 -7.61 3.81
N LEU A 153 22.02 -8.02 2.67
CA LEU A 153 21.88 -9.43 2.28
C LEU A 153 22.85 -9.84 1.17
N GLY A 154 23.40 -8.87 0.43
CA GLY A 154 24.02 -9.09 -0.87
C GLY A 154 22.99 -9.11 -2.01
N ARG A 155 23.39 -8.61 -3.19
CA ARG A 155 22.49 -8.39 -4.35
C ARG A 155 21.64 -9.59 -4.77
N ASP A 156 22.23 -10.79 -4.80
CA ASP A 156 21.51 -11.98 -5.26
C ASP A 156 20.47 -12.46 -4.24
N ARG A 157 20.83 -12.42 -2.95
CA ARG A 157 19.92 -12.78 -1.85
C ARG A 157 18.82 -11.73 -1.66
N ALA A 158 19.14 -10.45 -1.78
CA ALA A 158 18.15 -9.37 -1.76
C ALA A 158 17.11 -9.54 -2.87
N ARG A 159 17.55 -9.92 -4.08
CA ARG A 159 16.66 -10.24 -5.20
C ARG A 159 15.78 -11.46 -4.91
N GLU A 160 16.34 -12.51 -4.33
CA GLU A 160 15.58 -13.71 -3.95
C GLU A 160 14.55 -13.41 -2.86
N PHE A 161 14.94 -12.63 -1.84
CA PHE A 161 14.06 -12.13 -0.80
C PHE A 161 12.88 -11.35 -1.39
N LEU A 162 13.13 -10.35 -2.23
CA LEU A 162 12.07 -9.57 -2.88
C LEU A 162 11.15 -10.44 -3.76
N ARG A 163 11.68 -11.51 -4.38
CA ARG A 163 10.87 -12.43 -5.20
C ARG A 163 9.98 -13.37 -4.39
N ARG A 164 10.46 -13.83 -3.25
CA ARG A 164 9.82 -14.92 -2.49
C ARG A 164 9.03 -14.43 -1.28
N LYS A 165 9.38 -13.26 -0.74
CA LYS A 165 8.86 -12.77 0.54
C LYS A 165 8.11 -11.47 0.44
N ALA A 166 8.39 -10.64 -0.56
CA ALA A 166 7.80 -9.31 -0.62
C ALA A 166 6.40 -9.31 -1.23
N ILE A 167 5.51 -8.55 -0.58
CA ILE A 167 4.27 -8.03 -1.15
C ILE A 167 4.42 -6.53 -1.30
N PHE A 168 3.87 -6.01 -2.39
CA PHE A 168 3.85 -4.59 -2.69
C PHE A 168 2.41 -4.11 -2.77
N SER A 169 2.07 -3.10 -1.98
CA SER A 169 0.70 -2.56 -1.95
C SER A 169 0.71 -1.08 -2.34
N VAL A 170 -0.29 -0.68 -3.14
CA VAL A 170 -0.42 0.71 -3.61
C VAL A 170 -1.84 1.19 -3.34
N THR A 171 -2.00 2.18 -2.46
CA THR A 171 -3.30 2.76 -2.12
C THR A 171 -3.27 4.27 -2.32
N VAL A 172 -3.60 4.73 -3.52
CA VAL A 172 -3.43 6.14 -3.94
C VAL A 172 -4.50 6.55 -4.96
N GLY A 173 -4.65 7.84 -5.23
CA GLY A 173 -5.55 8.40 -6.24
C GLY A 173 -6.70 9.22 -5.65
N SER A 174 -7.11 8.94 -4.41
CA SER A 174 -8.22 9.62 -3.75
C SER A 174 -7.97 11.13 -3.60
N ASN A 175 -6.73 11.50 -3.26
CA ASN A 175 -6.31 12.89 -3.15
C ASN A 175 -6.22 13.58 -4.51
N ASP A 176 -5.93 12.86 -5.60
CA ASP A 176 -5.89 13.44 -6.95
C ASP A 176 -7.29 13.91 -7.38
N PHE A 177 -8.35 13.26 -6.88
CA PHE A 177 -9.70 13.78 -7.01
C PHE A 177 -10.02 14.87 -5.98
N LEU A 178 -9.89 14.59 -4.69
CA LEU A 178 -10.42 15.47 -3.64
C LEU A 178 -9.61 16.76 -3.44
N ASN A 179 -8.28 16.63 -3.52
CA ASN A 179 -7.32 17.68 -3.19
C ASN A 179 -6.60 18.21 -4.44
N ASN A 180 -7.16 17.91 -5.62
CA ASN A 180 -6.73 18.47 -6.90
C ASN A 180 -7.94 18.65 -7.83
N TYR A 181 -8.42 17.62 -8.53
CA TYR A 181 -9.42 17.77 -9.61
C TYR A 181 -10.77 18.36 -9.16
N LEU A 182 -11.31 17.97 -8.02
CA LEU A 182 -12.62 18.42 -7.51
C LEU A 182 -12.52 19.64 -6.57
N MET A 183 -11.31 20.11 -6.26
CA MET A 183 -11.10 21.19 -5.30
C MET A 183 -11.76 22.50 -5.77
N PRO A 184 -12.76 23.04 -5.04
CA PRO A 184 -13.49 24.23 -5.47
C PRO A 184 -12.57 25.42 -5.72
N VAL A 185 -12.91 26.25 -6.71
CA VAL A 185 -12.18 27.46 -7.13
C VAL A 185 -10.81 27.16 -7.76
N LEU A 186 -9.92 26.46 -7.06
CA LEU A 186 -8.54 26.21 -7.48
C LEU A 186 -8.41 25.30 -8.71
N SER A 187 -9.34 24.35 -8.92
CA SER A 187 -9.30 23.43 -10.06
C SER A 187 -10.24 23.78 -11.21
N THR A 188 -10.88 24.95 -11.15
CA THR A 188 -11.90 25.37 -12.13
C THR A 188 -11.34 25.40 -13.56
N GLY A 189 -10.12 25.92 -13.74
CA GLY A 189 -9.46 25.93 -15.04
C GLY A 189 -9.13 24.53 -15.58
N THR A 190 -8.68 23.62 -14.71
CA THR A 190 -8.40 22.23 -15.07
C THR A 190 -9.68 21.49 -15.46
N ARG A 191 -10.74 21.61 -14.66
CA ARG A 191 -12.04 20.96 -14.94
C ARG A 191 -12.74 21.46 -16.20
N ILE A 192 -12.46 22.69 -16.63
CA ILE A 192 -12.96 23.22 -17.91
C ILE A 192 -12.20 22.61 -19.09
N ARG A 193 -10.91 22.30 -18.91
CA ARG A 193 -10.01 21.83 -19.97
C ARG A 193 -9.93 20.33 -20.08
N GLU A 194 -10.26 19.61 -19.01
CA GLU A 194 -10.06 18.16 -18.89
C GLU A 194 -11.32 17.48 -18.36
N SER A 195 -11.85 16.53 -19.14
CA SER A 195 -13.00 15.74 -18.74
C SER A 195 -12.63 14.75 -17.63
N PRO A 196 -13.61 14.26 -16.84
CA PRO A 196 -13.32 13.26 -15.80
C PRO A 196 -12.67 11.98 -16.33
N ASP A 197 -13.07 11.52 -17.53
CA ASP A 197 -12.47 10.34 -18.15
C ASP A 197 -11.02 10.60 -18.60
N ALA A 198 -10.75 11.76 -19.20
CA ALA A 198 -9.38 12.15 -19.59
C ALA A 198 -8.46 12.25 -18.36
N PHE A 199 -8.96 12.81 -17.25
CA PHE A 199 -8.22 12.88 -16.00
C PHE A 199 -7.93 11.48 -15.41
N VAL A 200 -8.89 10.56 -15.45
CA VAL A 200 -8.65 9.16 -15.03
C VAL A 200 -7.56 8.50 -15.88
N ASP A 201 -7.60 8.72 -17.20
CA ASP A 201 -6.61 8.17 -18.11
C ASP A 201 -5.21 8.78 -17.86
N ASP A 202 -5.13 10.07 -17.54
CA ASP A 202 -3.89 10.74 -17.13
C ASP A 202 -3.32 10.18 -15.82
N LEU A 203 -4.17 9.93 -14.81
CA LEU A 203 -3.76 9.28 -13.56
C LEU A 203 -3.22 7.87 -13.80
N ILE A 204 -3.89 7.08 -14.64
CA ILE A 204 -3.45 5.73 -14.99
C ILE A 204 -2.12 5.78 -15.74
N PHE A 205 -1.94 6.74 -16.66
CA PHE A 205 -0.70 6.91 -17.40
C PHE A 205 0.48 7.25 -16.48
N HIS A 206 0.33 8.25 -15.60
CA HIS A 206 1.38 8.65 -14.68
C HIS A 206 1.73 7.54 -13.68
N LEU A 207 0.73 6.87 -13.12
CA LEU A 207 1.00 5.79 -12.17
C LEU A 207 1.69 4.59 -12.83
N ARG A 208 1.34 4.27 -14.09
CA ARG A 208 2.06 3.26 -14.88
C ARG A 208 3.52 3.62 -15.02
N ASP A 209 3.81 4.85 -15.41
CA ASP A 209 5.18 5.33 -15.57
C ASP A 209 5.96 5.16 -14.26
N GLN A 210 5.42 5.70 -13.16
CA GLN A 210 5.96 5.62 -11.80
C GLN A 210 6.28 4.20 -11.33
N LEU A 211 5.38 3.24 -11.59
CA LEU A 211 5.56 1.84 -11.19
C LEU A 211 6.53 1.07 -12.11
N THR A 212 6.86 1.59 -13.28
CA THR A 212 7.75 0.91 -14.24
C THR A 212 9.19 1.42 -14.23
N VAL A 213 9.47 2.56 -13.58
CA VAL A 213 10.78 3.23 -13.57
C VAL A 213 11.96 2.32 -13.20
N TYR A 214 11.79 1.38 -12.26
CA TYR A 214 12.91 0.62 -11.68
C TYR A 214 12.90 -0.89 -11.95
N ASP A 215 12.19 -1.33 -13.00
CA ASP A 215 12.08 -2.74 -13.39
C ASP A 215 11.73 -3.64 -12.20
N TYR A 216 10.63 -3.32 -11.52
CA TYR A 216 10.07 -4.12 -10.45
C TYR A 216 9.35 -5.34 -11.01
N THR A 217 10.08 -6.22 -11.71
CA THR A 217 9.57 -7.44 -12.36
C THR A 217 8.90 -8.43 -11.40
N TYR A 218 8.81 -8.10 -10.11
CA TYR A 218 8.30 -8.92 -9.01
C TYR A 218 7.28 -8.17 -8.13
N MET A 219 6.88 -6.96 -8.51
CA MET A 219 5.82 -6.24 -7.81
C MET A 219 4.46 -6.87 -8.14
N HIS A 220 3.94 -7.69 -7.24
CA HIS A 220 2.50 -7.98 -7.21
C HIS A 220 1.80 -6.77 -6.62
N ALA A 221 1.51 -5.76 -7.45
CA ALA A 221 0.90 -4.50 -7.00
C ALA A 221 -0.63 -4.61 -7.02
N CYS A 222 -1.24 -4.72 -5.84
CA CYS A 222 -2.68 -4.51 -5.70
C CYS A 222 -2.95 -3.00 -5.55
N MET A 223 -3.53 -2.37 -6.59
CA MET A 223 -3.97 -0.98 -6.53
C MET A 223 -5.42 -0.87 -6.01
N ALA A 224 -5.58 -0.15 -4.90
CA ALA A 224 -6.88 0.29 -4.40
C ALA A 224 -7.02 1.81 -4.58
N ILE A 225 -7.88 2.25 -5.50
CA ILE A 225 -8.29 3.66 -5.58
C ILE A 225 -9.54 3.83 -4.71
N ALA A 226 -9.41 4.55 -3.60
CA ALA A 226 -10.47 4.67 -2.59
C ALA A 226 -11.07 6.09 -2.52
N CYS A 227 -11.85 6.48 -3.52
CA CYS A 227 -12.57 7.76 -3.46
C CYS A 227 -13.95 7.62 -2.77
N GLY A 228 -14.00 7.82 -1.45
CA GLY A 228 -15.25 7.91 -0.67
C GLY A 228 -15.85 6.56 -0.21
N ARG A 229 -17.09 6.58 0.34
CA ARG A 229 -17.79 5.46 1.02
C ARG A 229 -17.96 4.15 0.22
N VAL A 230 -17.42 4.06 -0.98
CA VAL A 230 -17.43 2.87 -1.84
C VAL A 230 -16.09 2.83 -2.57
N LEU A 231 -15.38 1.70 -2.50
CA LEU A 231 -14.28 1.39 -3.42
C LEU A 231 -14.76 1.63 -4.85
N MET A 232 -14.31 2.72 -5.49
CA MET A 232 -14.75 3.05 -6.85
C MET A 232 -14.14 2.09 -7.88
N SER A 233 -12.99 1.48 -7.58
CA SER A 233 -12.40 0.40 -8.37
C SER A 233 -11.16 -0.18 -7.69
N CYS A 234 -11.06 -1.51 -7.64
CA CYS A 234 -9.76 -2.19 -7.55
C CYS A 234 -9.23 -2.35 -8.98
N ILE A 235 -8.02 -1.89 -9.26
CA ILE A 235 -7.34 -2.24 -10.51
C ILE A 235 -6.23 -3.20 -10.11
N TYR A 236 -6.33 -4.44 -10.58
CA TYR A 236 -5.27 -5.42 -10.41
C TYR A 236 -4.16 -5.09 -11.41
N ILE A 237 -2.95 -4.80 -10.91
CA ILE A 237 -1.79 -4.52 -11.76
C ILE A 237 -0.82 -5.67 -11.58
N ASP A 238 -0.81 -6.57 -12.55
CA ASP A 238 0.19 -7.62 -12.63
C ASP A 238 1.41 -7.06 -13.37
N ALA A 239 2.32 -6.42 -12.64
CA ALA A 239 3.54 -5.83 -13.19
C ALA A 239 4.60 -6.92 -13.48
N CYS A 240 4.22 -7.94 -14.26
CA CYS A 240 5.15 -8.91 -14.80
C CYS A 240 5.65 -8.42 -16.17
N ARG A 241 6.98 -8.40 -16.41
CA ARG A 241 7.54 -8.14 -17.75
C ARG A 241 6.87 -9.10 -18.75
N GLY A 242 6.05 -8.56 -19.66
CA GLY A 242 5.32 -9.31 -20.68
C GLY A 242 3.79 -9.34 -20.52
N CYS A 243 3.26 -8.97 -19.35
CA CYS A 243 1.81 -8.81 -19.14
C CYS A 243 1.37 -7.41 -19.59
N THR A 244 1.01 -7.26 -20.86
CA THR A 244 0.42 -6.00 -21.40
C THR A 244 -1.03 -5.77 -20.96
N ARG A 245 -1.59 -6.63 -20.10
CA ARG A 245 -3.02 -6.62 -19.79
C ARG A 245 -3.34 -5.79 -18.55
N TRP A 246 -3.49 -4.49 -18.77
CA TRP A 246 -4.10 -3.59 -17.79
C TRP A 246 -5.62 -3.62 -17.97
N THR A 247 -6.34 -4.39 -17.14
CA THR A 247 -7.81 -4.36 -17.17
C THR A 247 -8.35 -3.31 -16.20
N ARG A 248 -9.05 -2.30 -16.73
CA ARG A 248 -10.00 -1.50 -15.94
C ARG A 248 -11.05 -2.47 -15.40
N ALA A 249 -11.05 -2.76 -14.11
CA ALA A 249 -12.22 -3.42 -13.50
C ALA A 249 -13.42 -2.50 -13.73
N SER A 250 -14.56 -3.06 -14.16
CA SER A 250 -15.75 -2.34 -14.61
C SER A 250 -16.05 -1.09 -13.78
N SER A 251 -15.99 0.07 -14.42
CA SER A 251 -16.27 1.37 -13.81
C SER A 251 -17.74 1.49 -13.42
N TRP A 252 -18.04 1.73 -12.14
CA TRP A 252 -19.39 2.07 -11.66
C TRP A 252 -19.76 3.55 -11.88
N TRP A 253 -19.02 4.27 -12.72
CA TRP A 253 -19.22 5.70 -13.05
C TRP A 253 -20.66 6.08 -13.44
N PRO A 254 -21.46 5.27 -14.18
CA PRO A 254 -22.82 5.68 -14.60
C PRO A 254 -23.81 5.93 -13.45
N THR A 255 -23.47 5.53 -12.22
CA THR A 255 -24.31 5.68 -11.03
C THR A 255 -24.06 7.01 -10.30
N TRP A 256 -22.85 7.60 -10.42
CA TRP A 256 -22.49 8.81 -9.68
C TRP A 256 -23.04 10.09 -10.32
N GLY A 257 -23.03 10.18 -11.66
CA GLY A 257 -23.63 11.31 -12.38
C GLY A 257 -25.15 11.47 -12.11
N ARG A 258 -25.86 10.35 -11.91
CA ARG A 258 -27.29 10.36 -11.52
C ARG A 258 -27.51 10.69 -10.05
N TRP A 259 -26.57 10.33 -9.17
CA TRP A 259 -26.68 10.64 -7.74
C TRP A 259 -26.35 12.11 -7.43
N ALA A 260 -25.29 12.66 -8.02
CA ALA A 260 -24.92 14.07 -7.88
C ALA A 260 -26.03 15.01 -8.40
N ALA A 261 -26.71 14.63 -9.48
CA ALA A 261 -27.87 15.38 -10.02
C ALA A 261 -29.11 15.35 -9.11
N SER A 262 -29.21 14.40 -8.17
CA SER A 262 -30.39 14.25 -7.30
C SER A 262 -30.31 15.05 -5.98
N ARG A 263 -29.14 15.63 -5.64
CA ARG A 263 -28.92 16.39 -4.39
C ARG A 263 -28.93 17.91 -4.53
N THR A 264 -29.04 18.46 -5.73
CA THR A 264 -29.22 19.92 -5.94
C THR A 264 -30.65 20.41 -5.65
N ARG A 265 -31.54 19.57 -5.10
CA ARG A 265 -32.97 19.89 -4.86
C ARG A 265 -33.49 19.63 -3.43
N ARG A 266 -32.68 19.69 -2.37
CA ARG A 266 -33.24 19.67 -0.99
C ARG A 266 -32.66 20.80 -0.12
N PRO A 267 -33.51 21.67 0.47
CA PRO A 267 -33.06 22.73 1.37
C PRO A 267 -32.57 22.17 2.71
N SER A 268 -31.64 22.90 3.31
CA SER A 268 -30.97 22.64 4.57
C SER A 268 -31.81 23.00 5.79
N THR A 269 -32.37 22.05 6.54
CA THR A 269 -32.86 22.31 7.92
C THR A 269 -32.87 21.13 8.90
N GLU A 270 -32.41 19.92 8.56
CA GLU A 270 -32.68 18.76 9.44
C GLU A 270 -31.42 17.95 9.78
N TRP A 271 -30.57 18.48 10.68
CA TRP A 271 -29.48 17.72 11.33
C TRP A 271 -29.28 18.08 12.82
N ALA A 272 -30.33 18.56 13.49
CA ALA A 272 -30.34 18.77 14.93
C ALA A 272 -31.38 17.85 15.59
N ARG A 273 -31.01 16.58 15.80
CA ARG A 273 -31.48 15.68 16.88
C ARG A 273 -31.04 14.25 16.57
N THR A 274 -30.06 13.75 17.31
CA THR A 274 -30.18 12.55 18.16
C THR A 274 -28.87 12.33 18.90
N SER A 275 -28.86 12.73 20.17
CA SER A 275 -27.99 12.20 21.23
C SER A 275 -28.94 11.65 22.29
N ALA A 276 -28.97 10.33 22.43
CA ALA A 276 -29.47 9.57 23.56
C ALA A 276 -28.89 8.16 23.44
#